data_AF-A0A7Y2HJR8-F1
#
_entry.id   AF-A0A7Y2HJR8-F1
#
_cell.length_a   1.000
_cell.length_b   1.000
_cell.length_c   1.000
_cell.angle_alpha   90.00
_cell.angle_beta   90.00
_cell.angle_gamma   90.00
#
_symmetry.space_group_name_H-M   'P 1'
#
loop_
_entity.id
_entity.type
_entity.pdbx_description
1 polymer ?
#
loop_
_entity_poly.entity_id
_entity_poly.type
_entity_poly.pdbx_seq_one_letter_code
_entity_poly.pdbx_strand_id
1 'polypeptide(L)' 'MSRLTIEVTPKQHQHIKSLAAFRGQTIKEYVLSRIFPDDEDHAYKEFKAFMHNRIAEAEKGELSERSLEDITKDVLSDSH' A
#
# COMPACT_ATOMS: atom_id res chain seq x y z
N MET A 1 -3.06 -7.24 -25.00
CA MET A 1 -2.92 -8.30 -23.97
C MET A 1 -1.45 -8.57 -23.75
N SER A 2 -0.90 -8.25 -22.58
CA SER A 2 0.53 -8.46 -22.27
C SER A 2 0.76 -9.93 -21.91
N ARG A 3 1.77 -10.57 -22.50
CA ARG A 3 2.15 -11.96 -22.23
C ARG A 3 3.49 -11.97 -21.49
N LEU A 4 3.48 -12.47 -20.26
CA LEU A 4 4.67 -12.65 -19.44
C LEU A 4 5.18 -14.09 -19.60
N THR A 5 6.45 -14.25 -19.99
CA THR A 5 7.14 -15.54 -20.05
C THR A 5 8.13 -15.60 -18.90
N ILE A 6 8.11 -16.68 -18.11
CA ILE A 6 8.97 -16.86 -16.94
C ILE A 6 9.65 -18.22 -17.09
N GLU A 7 10.97 -18.23 -17.01
CA GLU A 7 11.73 -19.48 -16.96
C GLU A 7 11.75 -20.01 -15.52
N VAL A 8 11.31 -21.25 -15.35
CA VAL A 8 11.30 -21.94 -14.06
C VAL A 8 11.86 -23.34 -14.24
N THR A 9 12.60 -23.82 -13.25
CA THR A 9 13.01 -25.23 -13.21
C THR A 9 11.78 -26.13 -12.99
N PRO A 10 11.82 -27.42 -13.37
CA PRO A 10 10.72 -28.35 -13.13
C PRO A 10 10.31 -28.44 -11.65
N LYS A 11 11.30 -28.39 -10.74
CA LYS A 11 11.07 -28.39 -9.30
C LYS A 11 10.35 -27.13 -8.82
N GLN A 12 10.76 -25.95 -9.31
CA GLN A 12 10.08 -24.69 -9.00
C GLN A 12 8.64 -24.67 -9.53
N HIS A 13 8.40 -25.16 -10.75
CA HIS A 13 7.05 -25.28 -11.30
C HIS A 13 6.17 -26.17 -10.43
N GLN A 14 6.68 -27.31 -9.95
CA GLN A 14 5.95 -28.21 -9.05
C GLN A 14 5.61 -27.52 -7.73
N HIS A 15 6.55 -26.78 -7.14
CA HIS A 15 6.32 -26.03 -5.90
C HIS A 15 5.25 -24.94 -6.09
N ILE A 16 5.34 -24.15 -7.16
CA ILE A 16 4.37 -23.10 -7.48
C ILE A 16 2.98 -23.70 -7.69
N LYS A 17 2.90 -24.83 -8.40
CA LYS A 17 1.63 -25.54 -8.64
C LYS A 17 0.99 -26.01 -7.33
N SER A 18 1.77 -26.58 -6.42
CA SER A 18 1.27 -27.00 -5.10
C SER A 18 0.76 -25.81 -4.29
N LEU A 19 1.49 -24.69 -4.29
CA LEU A 19 1.11 -23.48 -3.56
C LEU A 19 -0.16 -22.84 -4.14
N ALA A 20 -0.28 -22.78 -5.46
CA ALA A 20 -1.48 -22.27 -6.13
C ALA A 20 -2.70 -23.14 -5.79
N ALA A 21 -2.56 -24.48 -5.87
CA ALA A 21 -3.62 -25.41 -5.51
C ALA A 21 -4.03 -25.30 -4.04
N PHE A 22 -3.07 -25.11 -3.13
CA PHE A 22 -3.36 -24.89 -1.70
C PHE A 22 -4.19 -23.63 -1.45
N ARG A 23 -3.98 -22.57 -2.24
CA ARG A 23 -4.78 -21.33 -2.18
C ARG A 23 -6.09 -21.41 -2.97
N GLY A 24 -6.40 -22.54 -3.61
CA GLY A 24 -7.56 -22.68 -4.49
C GLY A 24 -7.49 -21.83 -5.76
N GLN A 25 -6.30 -21.34 -6.12
CA GLN A 25 -6.07 -20.45 -7.25
C GLN A 25 -5.37 -21.20 -8.39
N THR A 26 -5.57 -20.75 -9.63
CA THR A 26 -4.78 -21.25 -10.76
C THR A 26 -3.32 -20.78 -10.65
N ILE A 27 -2.39 -21.49 -11.28
CA ILE A 27 -0.98 -21.07 -11.36
C ILE A 27 -0.86 -19.65 -11.92
N LYS A 28 -1.71 -19.31 -12.90
CA LYS A 28 -1.74 -17.98 -13.51
C LYS A 28 -2.08 -16.91 -12.48
N GLU A 29 -3.16 -17.06 -11.73
CA GLU A 29 -3.60 -16.09 -10.71
C GLU A 29 -2.61 -15.99 -9.55
N TYR A 30 -2.07 -17.13 -9.11
CA TYR A 30 -1.08 -17.18 -8.06
C TYR A 30 0.23 -16.45 -8.44
N VAL A 31 0.69 -16.64 -9.68
CA VAL A 31 1.89 -15.97 -10.18
C VAL A 31 1.64 -14.48 -10.43
N LEU A 32 0.49 -14.11 -10.99
CA LEU A 32 0.14 -12.71 -11.24
C LEU A 32 0.02 -11.90 -9.95
N SER A 33 -0.68 -12.41 -8.92
CA SER A 33 -0.81 -11.74 -7.61
C SER A 33 0.51 -11.61 -6.85
N ARG A 34 1.53 -12.40 -7.22
CA ARG A 34 2.86 -12.33 -6.60
C ARG A 34 3.82 -11.41 -7.34
N ILE A 35 3.70 -11.32 -8.67
CA ILE A 35 4.57 -10.49 -9.52
C ILE A 35 4.08 -9.05 -9.59
N PHE A 36 2.76 -8.89 -9.64
CA PHE A 36 2.11 -7.59 -9.53
C PHE A 36 1.62 -7.48 -8.09
N PRO A 37 2.33 -6.77 -7.19
CA PRO A 37 1.79 -6.48 -5.87
C PRO A 37 0.44 -5.78 -6.05
N ASP A 38 -0.56 -6.20 -5.29
CA ASP A 38 -1.89 -5.60 -5.34
C ASP A 38 -1.78 -4.07 -5.18
N ASP A 39 -2.64 -3.36 -5.92
CA ASP A 39 -2.85 -1.92 -5.73
C ASP A 39 -3.34 -1.60 -4.30
N GLU A 40 -3.66 -2.61 -3.47
CA GLU A 40 -3.91 -2.47 -2.03
C GLU A 40 -2.73 -1.82 -1.29
N ASP A 41 -1.50 -2.00 -1.76
CA ASP A 41 -0.33 -1.31 -1.19
C ASP A 41 -0.28 0.18 -1.55
N HIS A 42 -1.12 0.66 -2.48
CA HIS A 42 -1.14 2.08 -2.87
C HIS A 42 -1.56 2.95 -1.69
N ALA A 43 -2.68 2.61 -1.04
CA ALA A 43 -3.17 3.35 0.14
C ALA A 43 -2.13 3.34 1.27
N TYR A 44 -1.46 2.20 1.46
CA TYR A 44 -0.40 2.08 2.47
C TYR A 44 0.86 2.89 2.11
N LYS A 45 1.26 2.92 0.83
CA LYS A 45 2.38 3.74 0.33
C LYS A 45 2.08 5.23 0.45
N GLU A 46 0.86 5.66 0.08
CA GLU A 46 0.41 7.04 0.18
C GLU A 46 0.35 7.50 1.65
N PHE A 47 -0.20 6.66 2.53
CA PHE A 47 -0.18 6.92 3.97
C PHE A 47 1.25 7.02 4.50
N LYS A 48 2.14 6.12 4.09
CA LYS A 48 3.55 6.15 4.51
C LYS A 48 4.25 7.43 4.04
N ALA A 49 3.99 7.89 2.82
CA ALA A 49 4.52 9.14 2.30
C ALA A 49 4.02 10.35 3.11
N PHE A 50 2.71 10.40 3.40
CA PHE A 50 2.10 11.44 4.22
C PHE A 50 2.69 11.50 5.64
N MET A 51 2.84 10.34 6.30
CA MET A 51 3.45 10.25 7.63
C MET A 51 4.92 10.68 7.63
N HIS A 52 5.68 10.34 6.58
CA HIS A 52 7.09 10.71 6.49
C HIS A 52 7.26 12.23 6.39
N ASN A 53 6.41 12.91 5.61
CA ASN A 53 6.40 14.37 5.54
C ASN A 53 6.09 15.01 6.90
N ARG A 54 5.08 14.51 7.62
CA ARG A 54 4.72 15.02 8.94
C ARG A 54 5.82 14.83 9.99
N ILE A 55 6.53 13.70 9.94
CA ILE A 55 7.68 13.47 10.83
C ILE A 55 8.79 14.48 10.50
N ALA A 56 9.08 14.72 9.23
CA ALA A 56 10.08 15.70 8.81
C ALA A 56 9.71 17.14 9.20
N GLU A 57 8.43 17.52 9.15
CA GLU A 57 7.92 18.82 9.64
C GLU A 57 8.05 18.93 11.17
N ALA A 58 7.69 17.88 11.90
CA ALA A 58 7.84 17.84 13.36
C ALA A 58 9.31 17.90 13.79
N GLU A 59 10.22 17.22 13.09
CA GLU A 59 11.68 17.29 13.34
C GLU A 59 12.25 18.69 13.07
N LYS A 60 11.67 19.45 12.13
CA LYS A 60 12.00 20.86 11.88
C LYS A 60 11.38 21.82 12.90
N GLY A 61 10.52 21.32 13.79
CA GLY A 61 9.83 22.13 14.80
C GLY A 61 8.58 22.84 14.28
N GLU A 62 8.06 22.47 13.11
CA GLU A 62 6.81 23.02 12.55
C GLU A 62 5.59 22.35 13.20
N LEU A 63 5.44 22.54 14.52
CA LEU A 63 4.28 22.07 15.27
C LEU A 63 3.20 23.14 15.29
N SER A 64 1.95 22.74 15.10
CA SER A 64 0.83 23.67 15.28
C SER A 64 0.64 23.96 16.77
N GLU A 65 0.77 25.22 17.15
CA GLU A 65 0.51 25.70 18.52
C GLU A 65 -0.99 25.91 18.82
N ARG A 66 -1.87 25.63 17.85
CA ARG A 66 -3.31 25.88 18.00
C ARG A 66 -3.91 24.93 19.03
N SER A 67 -4.70 25.47 19.96
CA SER A 67 -5.51 24.66 20.87
C SER A 67 -6.63 23.96 20.10
N LEU A 68 -7.13 22.85 20.66
CA LEU A 68 -8.33 22.17 20.17
C LEU A 68 -9.52 23.15 20.04
N GLU A 69 -9.61 24.11 20.96
CA GLU A 69 -10.66 25.14 20.99
C GLU A 69 -10.54 26.12 19.83
N ASP A 70 -9.31 26.49 19.46
CA ASP A 70 -9.06 27.38 18.31
C ASP A 70 -9.41 26.69 16.99
N ILE A 71 -9.05 25.40 16.87
CA ILE A 71 -9.33 24.59 15.67
C ILE A 71 -10.84 24.40 15.50
N THR A 72 -11.55 24.10 16.58
CA THR A 72 -13.01 23.91 16.55
C THR A 72 -13.75 25.21 16.22
N LYS A 73 -13.28 26.35 16.77
CA LYS A 73 -13.83 27.67 16.46
C LYS A 73 -13.63 28.04 14.99
N ASP A 74 -12.43 27.83 14.43
CA ASP A 74 -12.12 28.11 13.02
C ASP A 74 -13.07 27.38 12.07
N VAL A 75 -13.21 26.05 12.25
CA VAL A 75 -14.05 25.19 11.38
C VAL A 75 -15.54 25.55 11.49
N LEU A 76 -16.02 25.89 12.69
CA LEU A 76 -17.41 26.29 12.92
C LEU A 76 -17.71 27.72 12.44
N SER A 77 -16.72 28.61 12.40
CA SER A 77 -16.88 29.95 11.81
C SER A 77 -16.78 29.97 10.29
N ASP A 78 -15.99 29.06 9.69
CA ASP A 78 -15.86 28.91 8.22
C ASP A 78 -17.06 28.19 7.57
N SER A 79 -17.95 27.60 8.37
CA SER A 79 -19.15 26.90 7.89
C SER A 79 -20.43 27.76 7.88
N HIS A 80 -20.29 29.09 7.94
CA HIS A 80 -21.34 30.09 7.76
C HIS A 80 -21.07 31.00 6.56
#